data_AF-A0A925URT4-F1
#
_entry.id   AF-A0A925URT4-F1
#
_cell.length_a   1.000
_cell.length_b   1.000
_cell.length_c   1.000
_cell.angle_alpha   90.00
_cell.angle_beta   90.00
_cell.angle_gamma   90.00
#
_symmetry.space_group_name_H-M   'P 1'
#
loop_
_entity.id
_entity.type
_entity.pdbx_description
1 polymer ?
#
loop_
_entity_poly.entity_id
_entity_poly.type
_entity_poly.pdbx_seq_one_letter_code
_entity_poly.pdbx_strand_id
1 'polypeptide(L)'
;KIDVEEALKILGQTTDKLEMNWNKRYRKNNNKILSGRTIDMCEVLRDLYFLQEEEELPAGEEKILEKVKHLLASEIMLLYEISINEAYNRLKI
;
A
#
# COMPACT_ATOMS: atom_id res chain seq x y z
N LYS A 1 14.59 6.12 11.21
CA LYS A 1 13.67 5.15 10.56
C LYS A 1 12.27 5.58 10.97
N ILE A 2 11.40 5.91 10.02
CA ILE A 2 9.99 6.09 10.33
C ILE A 2 9.45 4.73 10.76
N ASP A 3 8.66 4.72 11.83
CA ASP A 3 8.09 3.53 12.41
C ASP A 3 7.03 2.95 11.48
N VAL A 4 7.05 1.64 11.26
CA VAL A 4 6.00 0.95 10.49
C VAL A 4 4.64 1.15 11.16
N GLU A 5 4.59 1.32 12.47
CA GLU A 5 3.37 1.65 13.20
C GLU A 5 2.78 3.01 12.78
N GLU A 6 3.63 4.00 12.56
CA GLU A 6 3.17 5.31 12.09
C GLU A 6 2.71 5.26 10.63
N ALA A 7 3.37 4.46 9.80
CA ALA A 7 2.94 4.22 8.42
C ALA A 7 1.61 3.46 8.36
N LEU A 8 1.37 2.49 9.24
CA LEU A 8 0.12 1.73 9.31
C LEU A 8 -1.08 2.61 9.66
N LYS A 9 -0.89 3.68 10.46
CA LYS A 9 -1.96 4.66 10.73
C LYS A 9 -2.50 5.32 9.46
N ILE A 10 -1.74 5.33 8.37
CA ILE A 10 -2.17 5.90 7.08
C ILE A 10 -3.25 5.03 6.43
N LEU A 11 -3.21 3.71 6.63
CA LEU A 11 -4.16 2.78 6.00
C LEU A 11 -5.60 3.03 6.45
N GLY A 12 -5.80 3.47 7.70
CA GLY A 12 -7.11 3.81 8.25
C GLY A 12 -7.58 5.25 7.98
N GLN A 13 -6.79 6.07 7.29
CA GLN A 13 -7.17 7.46 6.96
C GLN A 13 -7.86 7.51 5.61
N THR A 14 -8.93 8.27 5.47
CA THR A 14 -9.51 8.59 4.17
C THR A 14 -8.77 9.76 3.51
N THR A 15 -8.79 9.82 2.18
CA THR A 15 -8.19 10.93 1.41
C THR A 15 -9.11 11.37 0.28
N ASP A 16 -9.38 12.67 0.21
CA ASP A 16 -10.22 13.24 -0.85
C ASP A 16 -9.41 13.55 -2.13
N LYS A 17 -8.09 13.27 -2.13
CA LYS A 17 -7.13 13.70 -3.16
C LYS A 17 -6.61 12.53 -4.02
N LEU A 18 -7.51 11.66 -4.46
CA LEU A 18 -7.15 10.57 -5.36
C LEU A 18 -7.01 11.06 -6.81
N GLU A 19 -5.95 10.62 -7.48
CA GLU A 19 -5.73 10.90 -8.90
C GLU A 19 -6.55 9.91 -9.73
N MET A 20 -7.56 10.40 -10.45
CA MET A 20 -8.46 9.55 -11.26
C MET A 20 -7.82 9.06 -12.55
N ASN A 21 -6.81 9.77 -13.09
CA ASN A 21 -6.12 9.32 -14.29
C ASN A 21 -5.17 8.15 -13.96
N TRP A 22 -5.58 6.92 -14.30
CA TRP A 22 -4.85 5.70 -14.00
C TRP A 22 -3.39 5.70 -14.51
N ASN A 23 -3.12 6.29 -15.69
CA ASN A 23 -1.77 6.37 -16.24
C ASN A 23 -0.84 7.23 -15.37
N LYS A 24 -1.37 8.37 -14.91
CA LYS A 24 -0.64 9.28 -14.03
C LYS A 24 -0.47 8.69 -12.63
N ARG A 25 -1.52 8.04 -12.10
CA ARG A 25 -1.52 7.31 -10.83
C ARG A 25 -0.50 6.17 -10.83
N TYR A 26 -0.51 5.31 -11.85
CA TYR A 26 0.46 4.23 -12.04
C TYR A 26 1.91 4.73 -11.96
N ARG A 27 2.26 5.79 -12.70
CA ARG A 27 3.62 6.38 -12.67
C ARG A 27 3.97 6.95 -11.29
N LYS A 28 3.04 7.66 -10.65
CA LYS A 28 3.22 8.21 -9.30
C LYS A 28 3.44 7.10 -8.27
N ASN A 29 2.63 6.05 -8.33
CA ASN A 29 2.70 4.91 -7.42
C ASN A 29 4.00 4.13 -7.61
N ASN A 30 4.45 3.92 -8.86
CA ASN A 30 5.76 3.32 -9.11
C ASN A 30 6.90 4.14 -8.51
N ASN A 31 6.89 5.48 -8.63
CA ASN A 31 7.91 6.33 -8.02
C ASN A 31 7.91 6.23 -6.49
N LYS A 32 6.71 6.20 -5.88
CA LYS A 32 6.54 6.00 -4.42
C LYS A 32 7.13 4.67 -3.96
N ILE A 33 6.89 3.59 -4.70
CA ILE A 33 7.43 2.26 -4.39
C ILE A 33 8.95 2.24 -4.53
N LEU A 34 9.49 2.87 -5.58
CA LEU A 34 10.93 2.96 -5.79
C LEU A 34 11.66 3.78 -4.72
N SER A 35 10.96 4.69 -4.02
CA SER A 35 11.54 5.42 -2.89
C SER A 35 11.93 4.51 -1.71
N GLY A 36 11.29 3.32 -1.62
CA GLY A 36 11.48 2.38 -0.51
C GLY A 36 10.93 2.86 0.84
N ARG A 37 10.23 3.99 0.90
CA ARG A 37 9.66 4.50 2.16
C ARG A 37 8.38 3.77 2.50
N THR A 38 8.27 3.24 3.72
CA THR A 38 7.07 2.53 4.19
C THR A 38 5.82 3.41 4.13
N ILE A 39 5.92 4.69 4.51
CA ILE A 39 4.81 5.65 4.40
C ILE A 39 4.29 5.73 2.95
N ASP A 40 5.19 5.87 1.98
CA ASP A 40 4.81 5.98 0.58
C ASP A 40 4.12 4.70 0.09
N MET A 41 4.60 3.54 0.52
CA MET A 41 3.98 2.25 0.23
C MET A 41 2.60 2.13 0.90
N CYS A 42 2.43 2.56 2.14
CA CYS A 42 1.14 2.58 2.82
C CYS A 42 0.13 3.50 2.12
N GLU A 43 0.57 4.68 1.66
CA GLU A 43 -0.28 5.56 0.86
C GLU A 43 -0.71 4.89 -0.45
N VAL A 44 0.20 4.21 -1.16
CA VAL A 44 -0.16 3.49 -2.40
C VAL A 44 -1.15 2.35 -2.10
N LEU A 45 -0.92 1.57 -1.05
CA LEU A 45 -1.80 0.47 -0.66
C LEU A 45 -3.21 1.00 -0.36
N ARG A 46 -3.31 2.03 0.49
CA ARG A 46 -4.58 2.67 0.84
C ARG A 46 -5.31 3.19 -0.38
N ASP A 47 -4.63 4.00 -1.20
CA ASP A 47 -5.25 4.68 -2.34
C ASP A 47 -5.78 3.66 -3.37
N LEU A 48 -5.03 2.58 -3.63
CA LEU A 48 -5.46 1.53 -4.56
C LEU A 48 -6.55 0.63 -3.96
N TYR A 49 -6.53 0.33 -2.66
CA TYR A 49 -7.58 -0.44 -2.01
C TYR A 49 -8.91 0.30 -2.05
N PHE A 50 -8.91 1.60 -1.73
CA PHE A 50 -10.11 2.43 -1.85
C PHE A 50 -10.65 2.46 -3.28
N LEU A 51 -9.76 2.62 -4.27
CA LEU A 51 -10.18 2.62 -5.67
C LEU A 51 -10.73 1.28 -6.12
N GLN A 52 -10.18 0.16 -5.63
CA GLN A 52 -10.65 -1.19 -5.95
C GLN A 52 -12.08 -1.45 -5.46
N GLU A 53 -12.46 -0.87 -4.31
CA GLU A 53 -13.82 -0.98 -3.77
C GLU A 53 -14.84 -0.15 -4.58
N GLU A 54 -14.41 0.95 -5.19
CA GLU A 54 -15.27 1.83 -5.99
C GLU A 54 -15.33 1.41 -7.48
N GLU A 55 -14.21 1.00 -8.07
CA GLU A 55 -14.06 0.64 -9.48
C GLU A 55 -13.03 -0.48 -9.71
N GLU A 56 -13.12 -1.16 -10.84
CA GLU A 56 -12.13 -2.19 -11.20
C GLU A 56 -10.75 -1.55 -11.52
N LEU A 57 -9.71 -2.02 -10.83
CA LEU A 57 -8.35 -1.57 -11.10
C LEU A 57 -7.83 -2.13 -12.44
N PRO A 58 -7.11 -1.34 -13.23
CA PRO A 58 -6.37 -1.88 -14.36
C PRO A 58 -5.36 -2.94 -13.90
N ALA A 59 -5.15 -4.00 -14.69
CA ALA A 59 -4.22 -5.11 -14.37
C ALA A 59 -2.79 -4.67 -13.99
N GLY A 60 -2.34 -3.49 -14.47
CA GLY A 60 -1.06 -2.91 -14.06
C GLY A 60 -1.07 -2.39 -12.61
N GLU A 61 -2.17 -1.83 -12.16
CA GLU A 61 -2.36 -1.33 -10.80
C GLU A 61 -2.68 -2.43 -9.81
N GLU A 62 -3.41 -3.48 -10.22
CA GLU A 62 -3.59 -4.69 -9.40
C GLU A 62 -2.23 -5.33 -9.04
N LYS A 63 -1.32 -5.44 -10.02
CA LYS A 63 0.04 -5.93 -9.78
C LYS A 63 0.82 -5.02 -8.82
N ILE A 64 0.61 -3.71 -8.89
CA ILE A 64 1.21 -2.77 -7.94
C ILE A 64 0.64 -3.01 -6.54
N LEU A 65 -0.68 -3.13 -6.41
CA LEU A 65 -1.36 -3.35 -5.13
C LEU A 65 -0.82 -4.61 -4.45
N GLU A 66 -0.78 -5.74 -5.16
CA GLU A 66 -0.25 -7.00 -4.63
C GLU A 66 1.23 -6.91 -4.26
N LYS A 67 2.05 -6.25 -5.09
CA LYS A 67 3.47 -6.02 -4.79
C LYS A 67 3.65 -5.23 -3.50
N VAL A 68 2.92 -4.12 -3.35
CA VAL A 68 3.02 -3.25 -2.18
C VAL A 68 2.53 -3.97 -0.92
N LYS A 69 1.43 -4.71 -1.03
CA LYS A 69 0.88 -5.53 0.06
C LYS A 69 1.92 -6.54 0.55
N HIS A 70 2.61 -7.24 -0.36
CA HIS A 70 3.66 -8.18 0.00
C HIS A 70 4.88 -7.52 0.65
N LEU A 71 5.34 -6.37 0.12
CA LEU A 71 6.46 -5.62 0.70
C LEU A 71 6.16 -5.17 2.13
N LEU A 72 4.97 -4.60 2.37
CA LEU A 72 4.54 -4.18 3.70
C LEU A 72 4.37 -5.37 4.65
N ALA A 73 3.83 -6.50 4.16
CA ALA A 73 3.69 -7.71 4.97
C ALA A 73 5.06 -8.23 5.40
N SER A 74 6.05 -8.18 4.51
CA SER A 74 7.41 -8.61 4.79
C SER A 74 8.09 -7.73 5.86
N GLU A 75 7.88 -6.41 5.80
CA GLU A 75 8.38 -5.48 6.83
C GLU A 75 7.75 -5.77 8.20
N ILE A 76 6.42 -5.95 8.26
CA ILE A 76 5.71 -6.29 9.50
C ILE A 76 6.16 -7.64 10.04
N MET A 77 6.34 -8.64 9.17
CA MET A 77 6.85 -9.96 9.54
C MET A 77 8.21 -9.86 10.25
N LEU A 78 9.13 -9.07 9.70
CA LEU A 78 10.47 -8.87 10.27
C LEU A 78 10.44 -8.09 11.59
N LEU A 79 9.56 -7.09 11.73
CA LEU A 79 9.49 -6.26 12.94
C LEU A 79 8.85 -6.96 14.13
N TYR A 80 7.85 -7.80 13.88
CA TYR A 80 7.10 -8.48 14.94
C TYR A 80 7.49 -9.95 15.12
N GLU A 81 8.43 -10.46 14.33
CA GLU A 81 8.88 -11.87 14.33
C GLU A 81 7.70 -12.86 14.20
N ILE A 82 6.72 -12.50 13.38
CA ILE A 82 5.52 -13.31 13.11
C ILE A 82 5.64 -13.99 11.74
N SER A 83 4.70 -14.87 11.41
CA SER A 83 4.59 -15.43 10.06
C SER A 83 4.08 -14.40 9.05
N ILE A 84 4.42 -14.59 7.76
CA ILE A 84 3.91 -13.73 6.68
C ILE A 84 2.38 -13.71 6.61
N ASN A 85 1.72 -14.82 6.95
CA ASN A 85 0.26 -14.92 7.00
C ASN A 85 -0.33 -14.06 8.11
N GLU A 86 0.29 -14.04 9.29
CA GLU A 86 -0.11 -13.15 10.39
C GLU A 86 0.13 -11.68 10.02
N ALA A 87 1.23 -11.38 9.34
CA ALA A 87 1.51 -10.03 8.84
C ALA A 87 0.47 -9.56 7.83
N TYR A 88 0.05 -10.41 6.90
CA TYR A 88 -1.06 -10.11 5.98
C TYR A 88 -2.38 -9.89 6.72
N ASN A 89 -2.66 -10.65 7.78
CA ASN A 89 -3.86 -10.45 8.59
C ASN A 89 -3.85 -9.09 9.32
N ARG A 90 -2.67 -8.58 9.71
CA ARG A 90 -2.52 -7.25 10.29
C ARG A 90 -2.65 -6.10 9.28
N LEU A 91 -2.45 -6.39 8.00
CA LEU A 91 -2.66 -5.44 6.89
C LEU A 91 -4.11 -5.35 6.41
N LYS A 92 -5.03 -6.19 6.91
CA LYS A 92 -6.42 -6.18 6.44
C LYS A 92 -7.04 -4.82 6.72
N ILE A 93 -7.27 -4.08 5.63
CA ILE A 93 -8.05 -2.85 5.54
C ILE A 93 -9.52 -3.24 5.37
#